data_AF-A0A5N5H5Q1-F1
#
_entry.id   AF-A0A5N5H5Q1-F1
#
_cell.length_a   1.000
_cell.length_b   1.000
_cell.length_c   1.000
_cell.angle_alpha   90.00
_cell.angle_beta   90.00
_cell.angle_gamma   90.00
#
_symmetry.space_group_name_H-M   'P 1'
#
loop_
_entity.id
_entity.type
_entity.pdbx_description
1 polymer ?
#
loop_
_entity_poly.entity_id
_entity_poly.type
_entity_poly.pdbx_seq_one_letter_code
_entity_poly.pdbx_strand_id
1 'polypeptide(L)' 'MLGEAIETLGLLHYDDQVSDPANEIFGAGAHSDSGFITLLATDDVVGLLGWQQPGLVNWLACVENHMDVFSIYAGWRRF' A
#
# COMPACT_ATOMS: atom_id res chain seq x y z
N MET A 1 20.50 20.34 6.13
CA MET A 1 19.26 21.08 5.80
C MET A 1 18.30 20.03 5.26
N LEU A 2 17.14 19.84 5.89
CA LEU A 2 16.03 19.15 5.22
C LEU A 2 15.66 20.06 4.04
N GLY A 3 15.77 19.53 2.82
CA GLY A 3 15.48 20.28 1.59
C GLY A 3 14.00 20.68 1.50
N GLU A 4 13.61 21.19 0.34
CA GLU A 4 12.19 21.45 0.01
C GLU A 4 11.39 20.16 0.22
N ALA A 5 10.29 20.24 0.98
CA ALA A 5 9.43 19.08 1.21
C ALA A 5 8.84 18.64 -0.14
N ILE A 6 9.20 17.44 -0.59
CA ILE A 6 8.49 16.82 -1.72
C ILE A 6 7.20 16.25 -1.14
N GLU A 7 6.17 17.08 -1.06
CA GLU A 7 4.81 16.67 -0.73
C GLU A 7 4.09 16.35 -2.04
N THR A 8 4.24 15.13 -2.53
CA THR A 8 3.46 14.66 -3.68
C THR A 8 2.08 14.22 -3.21
N LEU A 9 1.02 14.85 -3.73
CA LEU A 9 -0.35 14.37 -3.56
C LEU A 9 -0.70 13.40 -4.70
N GLY A 10 -0.88 12.12 -4.38
CA GLY A 10 -1.37 11.11 -5.30
C GLY A 10 -2.87 10.90 -5.14
N LEU A 11 -3.66 11.20 -6.18
CA LEU A 11 -5.07 10.81 -6.24
C LEU A 11 -5.17 9.45 -6.94
N LEU A 12 -5.82 8.49 -6.28
CA LEU A 12 -5.99 7.13 -6.78
C LEU A 12 -7.46 6.89 -7.11
N HIS A 13 -7.72 6.23 -8.23
CA HIS A 13 -9.04 5.73 -8.60
C HIS A 13 -8.86 4.31 -9.14
N TYR A 14 -9.51 3.37 -8.47
CA TYR A 14 -9.62 1.98 -8.92
C TYR A 14 -11.05 1.78 -9.45
N ASP A 15 -11.17 1.14 -10.61
CA ASP A 15 -12.47 0.75 -11.17
C ASP A 15 -13.14 -0.34 -10.30
N ASP A 16 -14.43 -0.60 -10.53
CA ASP A 16 -15.22 -1.63 -9.83
C ASP A 16 -14.74 -3.09 -10.07
N GLN A 17 -13.57 -3.28 -10.69
CA GLN A 17 -12.97 -4.57 -10.89
C GLN A 17 -12.49 -5.16 -9.55
N VAL A 18 -13.11 -6.26 -9.15
CA VAL A 18 -12.71 -7.01 -7.96
C VAL A 18 -11.32 -7.62 -8.18
N SER A 19 -10.44 -7.43 -7.20
CA SER A 19 -9.11 -8.07 -7.18
C SER A 19 -9.26 -9.60 -7.15
N ASP A 20 -8.45 -10.31 -7.94
CA ASP A 20 -8.39 -11.77 -7.95
C ASP A 20 -6.94 -12.25 -7.76
N PRO A 21 -6.49 -12.36 -6.50
CA PRO A 21 -5.13 -12.80 -6.18
C PRO A 21 -4.79 -14.19 -6.70
N ALA A 22 -5.78 -15.08 -6.89
CA ALA A 22 -5.55 -16.42 -7.39
C ALA A 22 -5.13 -16.43 -8.87
N ASN A 23 -5.53 -15.39 -9.61
CA ASN A 23 -5.15 -15.15 -11.00
C ASN A 23 -4.18 -13.96 -11.16
N GLU A 24 -3.52 -13.55 -10.07
CA GLU A 24 -2.54 -12.45 -10.04
C GLU A 24 -3.11 -11.06 -10.44
N ILE A 25 -4.43 -10.85 -10.31
CA ILE A 25 -5.08 -9.57 -10.58
C ILE A 25 -5.16 -8.76 -9.28
N PHE A 26 -4.43 -7.64 -9.23
CA PHE A 26 -4.36 -6.74 -8.08
C PHE A 26 -4.63 -5.29 -8.51
N GLY A 27 -5.29 -4.50 -7.65
CA GLY A 27 -5.44 -3.06 -7.88
C GLY A 27 -4.09 -2.33 -7.90
N ALA A 28 -3.15 -2.72 -7.03
CA ALA A 28 -1.80 -2.18 -7.01
C ALA A 28 -0.75 -3.28 -6.82
N GLY A 29 0.37 -3.11 -7.52
CA GLY A 29 1.55 -3.95 -7.34
C GLY A 29 2.24 -3.66 -6.01
N ALA A 30 2.94 -4.66 -5.52
CA ALA A 30 3.62 -4.58 -4.24
C ALA A 30 4.90 -3.71 -4.37
N HIS A 31 4.95 -2.57 -3.67
CA HIS A 31 6.07 -1.62 -3.69
C HIS A 31 6.43 -1.04 -2.31
N SER A 32 7.60 -0.39 -2.23
CA SER A 32 7.97 0.46 -1.09
C SER A 32 7.94 1.94 -1.46
N ASP A 33 7.45 2.76 -0.53
CA ASP A 33 7.44 4.22 -0.71
C ASP A 33 8.87 4.79 -0.74
N SER A 34 9.11 5.78 -1.60
CA SER A 34 10.42 6.43 -1.73
C SER A 34 10.63 7.62 -0.78
N GLY A 35 9.57 8.04 -0.08
CA GLY A 35 9.56 9.17 0.85
C GLY A 35 9.81 8.76 2.31
N PHE A 36 9.76 9.75 3.21
CA PHE A 36 9.94 9.51 4.63
C PHE A 36 8.67 8.97 5.31
N ILE A 37 7.51 9.54 4.98
CA ILE A 37 6.20 9.16 5.50
C ILE A 37 5.19 9.25 4.36
N THR A 38 4.28 8.29 4.30
CA THR A 38 3.08 8.34 3.47
C THR A 38 1.85 8.43 4.37
N LEU A 39 0.97 9.40 4.08
CA LEU A 39 -0.35 9.48 4.68
C LEU A 39 -1.36 9.02 3.64
N LEU A 40 -2.14 8.01 3.97
CA LEU A 40 -3.15 7.45 3.07
C LEU A 40 -4.53 7.54 3.75
N ALA A 41 -5.45 8.26 3.10
CA ALA A 41 -6.86 8.24 3.44
C ALA A 41 -7.52 7.11 2.64
N THR A 42 -8.17 6.17 3.32
CA THR A 42 -8.92 5.08 2.68
C THR A 42 -10.43 5.34 2.78
N ASP A 43 -11.19 4.70 1.89
CA ASP A 43 -12.61 4.50 2.08
C ASP A 43 -12.84 3.21 2.90
N ASP A 44 -14.10 2.75 2.97
CA ASP A 44 -14.48 1.54 3.70
C ASP A 44 -14.32 0.26 2.85
N VAL A 45 -13.59 0.32 1.73
CA VAL A 45 -13.38 -0.81 0.82
C VAL A 45 -12.12 -1.59 1.21
N VAL A 46 -12.34 -2.82 1.67
CA VAL A 46 -11.26 -3.73 2.04
C VAL A 46 -10.33 -4.06 0.87
N GLY A 47 -9.02 -3.89 1.08
CA GLY A 47 -8.04 -4.30 0.05
C GLY A 47 -6.59 -3.92 0.34
N LEU A 48 -6.34 -3.03 1.31
CA LEU A 48 -4.99 -2.63 1.66
C LEU A 48 -4.28 -3.75 2.44
N LEU A 49 -3.18 -4.25 1.88
CA LEU A 49 -2.34 -5.26 2.51
C LEU A 49 -0.98 -4.67 2.87
N GLY A 50 -0.59 -4.87 4.13
CA GLY A 50 0.73 -4.56 4.65
C GLY A 50 1.54 -5.83 4.85
N TRP A 51 2.85 -5.68 4.79
CA TRP A 51 3.74 -6.77 5.14
C TRP A 51 4.09 -6.74 6.63
N GLN A 52 3.79 -7.83 7.33
CA GLN A 52 3.89 -7.85 8.80
C GLN A 52 5.34 -7.77 9.28
N GLN A 53 6.26 -8.53 8.67
CA GLN A 53 7.66 -8.62 9.11
C GLN A 53 8.64 -9.07 8.01
N PRO A 54 9.85 -8.46 7.98
CA PRO A 54 11.07 -8.97 7.32
C PRO A 54 11.28 -10.48 7.40
N GLY A 55 10.96 -11.20 6.32
CA GLY A 55 11.32 -12.60 6.11
C GLY A 55 10.16 -13.60 6.22
N LEU A 56 8.95 -13.14 6.55
CA LEU A 56 7.74 -13.98 6.52
C LEU A 56 7.00 -13.80 5.20
N VAL A 57 6.31 -14.85 4.74
CA VAL A 57 5.55 -14.83 3.47
C VAL A 57 4.10 -14.36 3.62
N ASN A 58 3.74 -13.80 4.78
CA ASN A 58 2.35 -13.49 5.11
C ASN A 58 2.03 -12.01 4.91
N TRP A 59 0.91 -11.79 4.23
CA TRP A 59 0.25 -10.49 4.08
C TRP A 59 -0.78 -10.33 5.18
N LEU A 60 -0.87 -9.13 5.75
CA LEU A 60 -1.94 -8.76 6.67
C LEU A 60 -2.80 -7.66 6.08
N ALA A 61 -4.11 -7.79 6.25
CA ALA A 61 -5.02 -6.68 6.02
C ALA A 61 -4.70 -5.54 7.00
N CYS A 62 -4.55 -4.34 6.45
CA CYS A 62 -4.50 -3.13 7.26
C CYS A 62 -5.90 -2.85 7.83
N VAL A 63 -5.98 -2.40 9.08
CA VAL A 63 -7.27 -2.02 9.69
C VAL A 63 -7.61 -0.61 9.23
N GLU A 64 -8.58 -0.50 8.33
CA GLU A 64 -9.00 0.78 7.73
C GLU A 64 -9.61 1.69 8.81
N ASN A 65 -8.85 2.71 9.22
CA ASN A 65 -9.38 3.88 9.91
C ASN A 65 -9.14 5.09 9.01
N HIS A 66 -10.06 6.07 9.02
CA HIS A 66 -10.12 7.18 8.07
C HIS A 66 -8.80 7.91 7.70
N MET A 67 -7.75 7.79 8.51
CA MET A 67 -6.38 8.16 8.17
C MET A 67 -5.41 7.19 8.86
N ASP A 68 -4.54 6.56 8.07
CA ASP A 68 -3.49 5.70 8.61
C ASP A 68 -2.09 6.21 8.19
N VAL A 69 -1.13 6.03 9.10
CA VAL A 69 0.29 6.37 8.86
C VAL A 69 1.02 5.09 8.48
N PHE A 70 1.42 4.99 7.22
CA PHE A 70 2.13 3.82 6.72
C PHE A 70 3.48 4.20 6.12
N SER A 71 4.48 3.34 6.33
CA SER A 71 5.56 3.14 5.38
C SER A 71 5.19 1.84 4.67
N ILE A 72 4.59 1.96 3.48
CA ILE A 72 4.09 0.77 2.79
C ILE A 72 5.31 -0.02 2.34
N TYR A 73 5.49 -1.23 2.90
CA TYR A 73 6.30 -2.27 2.30
C TYR A 73 5.32 -3.27 1.70
N ALA A 74 5.07 -3.16 0.41
CA ALA A 74 4.55 -4.25 -0.36
C ALA A 74 5.69 -4.75 -1.26
N GLY A 75 5.96 -6.05 -1.33
CA GLY A 75 6.87 -6.61 -2.33
C GLY A 75 6.42 -7.97 -2.85
N TRP A 76 6.59 -8.21 -4.15
CA TRP A 76 6.76 -9.56 -4.70
C TRP A 76 8.26 -9.86 -4.78
N ARG A 77 8.72 -10.95 -4.17
CA ARG A 77 10.03 -11.54 -4.46
C ARG A 77 9.88 -12.53 -5.62
N ARG A 78 10.57 -12.28 -6.73
CA ARG A 78 11.10 -13.37 -7.57
C ARG A 78 12.39 -13.87 -6.90
N PHE A 79 12.56 -15.18 -6.83
CA PHE A 79 13.89 -15.78 -6.60
C PHE A 79 14.83 -15.43 -7.75
#